data_AF-A0A7C2PGE1-F1
#
_entry.id   AF-A0A7C2PGE1-F1
#
_cell.length_a   1.000
_cell.length_b   1.000
_cell.length_c   1.000
_cell.angle_alpha   90.00
_cell.angle_beta   90.00
_cell.angle_gamma   90.00
#
_symmetry.space_group_name_H-M   'P 1'
#
loop_
_entity.id
_entity.type
_entity.pdbx_description
1 polymer ?
#
loop_
_entity_poly.entity_id
_entity_poly.type
_entity_poly.pdbx_seq_one_letter_code
_entity_poly.pdbx_strand_id
1 'polypeptide(L)'
;MASVLEPRTERPASGPGQRSDCRHSGVADAFLAVLAPLASLRLTVILLALSAFLVFSGTMAQTQYVIWHVVWKQYFRVWVAKIELQAFFPPAFFPKLDPVPGHFYFPGGWTLGVLLSFNLLAAHAMRFTVQSRGRRLWGGLAVMAAGGLLTWAIVMGGPGTAAMQTEPIIPWARMWTLLRIGIAAGTVALVLLGLPLASKKERFYEFLQLQSAAGVGALTTILLLWLGSDFQLGESSMRILWQLLQGTAAGGVLLAGAVLAFKQRAGIVVLHLGVALLMGNEVLVHVRHSESQMRIVEGQSVNFAIDVREPEFAFIRHAPAEEKASAERKQQVFVLRKFPTSATEDGGWLTVEGLPVSLRIREWHENATIEPLYGEST
;
A
#
# COMPACT_ATOMS: atom_id res chain seq x y z
N MET A 1 34.39 -17.48 -68.29
CA MET A 1 34.43 -18.93 -68.56
C MET A 1 34.80 -19.62 -67.26
N ALA A 2 33.79 -20.15 -66.58
CA ALA A 2 33.90 -20.71 -65.24
C ALA A 2 34.45 -22.14 -65.32
N SER A 3 35.53 -22.43 -64.60
CA SER A 3 36.06 -23.78 -64.44
C SER A 3 35.37 -24.46 -63.25
N VAL A 4 34.68 -25.54 -63.57
CA VAL A 4 34.04 -26.50 -62.66
C VAL A 4 35.10 -27.13 -61.75
N LEU A 5 34.87 -27.11 -60.43
CA LEU A 5 35.62 -27.88 -59.43
C LEU A 5 34.76 -29.06 -58.99
N GLU A 6 35.28 -30.27 -59.19
CA GLU A 6 34.67 -31.53 -58.74
C GLU A 6 34.81 -31.71 -57.20
N PRO A 7 33.85 -32.40 -56.55
CA PRO A 7 33.87 -32.62 -55.10
C PRO A 7 34.72 -33.84 -54.69
N ARG A 8 35.56 -33.67 -53.66
CA ARG A 8 36.27 -34.74 -52.96
C ARG A 8 35.28 -35.64 -52.22
N THR A 9 35.36 -36.94 -52.47
CA THR A 9 34.69 -38.03 -51.74
C THR A 9 35.36 -38.26 -50.37
N GLU A 10 34.65 -37.96 -49.27
CA GLU A 10 34.99 -38.43 -47.93
C GLU A 10 34.12 -39.64 -47.53
N ARG A 11 34.74 -40.60 -46.85
CA ARG A 11 34.19 -41.92 -46.45
C ARG A 11 33.10 -41.80 -45.36
N PRO A 12 32.18 -42.77 -45.23
CA PRO A 12 31.11 -42.71 -44.23
C PRO A 12 31.64 -43.10 -42.85
N ALA A 13 31.64 -42.16 -41.90
CA ALA A 13 31.90 -42.43 -40.49
C ALA A 13 30.59 -42.37 -39.69
N SER A 14 30.20 -43.54 -39.16
CA SER A 14 29.43 -43.79 -37.94
C SER A 14 28.24 -42.85 -37.64
N GLY A 15 27.03 -43.37 -37.81
CA GLY A 15 25.79 -42.72 -37.40
C GLY A 15 25.82 -42.29 -35.92
N PRO A 16 25.25 -41.12 -35.57
CA PRO A 16 25.16 -40.70 -34.19
C PRO A 16 24.15 -41.60 -33.48
N GLY A 17 24.65 -42.31 -32.46
CA GLY A 17 23.85 -43.09 -31.54
C GLY A 17 22.66 -42.28 -31.03
N GLN A 18 21.51 -42.95 -30.99
CA GLN A 18 20.36 -42.55 -30.19
C GLN A 18 20.85 -42.12 -28.81
N ARG A 19 20.88 -40.81 -28.55
CA ARG A 19 20.84 -40.30 -27.19
C ARG A 19 19.43 -40.62 -26.69
N SER A 20 19.33 -41.69 -25.92
CA SER A 20 18.20 -41.96 -25.04
C SER A 20 18.03 -40.76 -24.11
N ASP A 21 17.11 -39.87 -24.46
CA ASP A 21 16.70 -38.72 -23.66
C ASP A 21 15.86 -39.24 -22.49
N CYS A 22 16.51 -39.86 -21.49
CA CYS A 22 15.87 -40.17 -20.21
C CYS A 22 15.69 -38.86 -19.43
N ARG A 23 14.68 -38.08 -19.82
CA ARG A 23 14.16 -36.99 -18.99
C ARG A 23 13.50 -37.62 -17.77
N HIS A 24 14.24 -37.71 -16.66
CA HIS A 24 13.60 -37.78 -15.35
C HIS A 24 12.81 -36.48 -15.18
N SER A 25 11.52 -36.48 -15.51
CA SER A 25 10.61 -35.40 -15.17
C SER A 25 10.48 -35.35 -13.65
N GLY A 26 11.36 -34.59 -13.01
CA GLY A 26 11.36 -34.42 -11.57
C GLY A 26 10.19 -33.55 -11.14
N VAL A 27 9.82 -33.63 -9.86
CA VAL A 27 8.90 -32.68 -9.22
C VAL A 27 9.33 -31.22 -9.48
N ALA A 28 10.64 -30.99 -9.60
CA ALA A 28 11.21 -29.69 -9.97
C ALA A 28 10.83 -29.24 -11.38
N ASP A 29 10.83 -30.12 -12.38
CA ASP A 29 10.48 -29.76 -13.77
C ASP A 29 8.99 -29.47 -13.91
N ALA A 30 8.15 -30.24 -13.21
CA ALA A 30 6.71 -29.98 -13.13
C ALA A 30 6.42 -28.64 -12.44
N PHE A 31 7.13 -28.34 -11.35
CA PHE A 31 7.02 -27.06 -10.64
C PHE A 31 7.44 -25.87 -11.53
N LEU A 32 8.57 -25.99 -12.24
CA LEU A 32 9.03 -24.96 -13.18
C LEU A 32 8.07 -24.77 -14.36
N ALA A 33 7.44 -25.83 -14.86
CA ALA A 33 6.44 -25.75 -15.92
C ALA A 33 5.20 -24.94 -15.52
N VAL A 34 4.78 -25.00 -14.25
CA VAL A 34 3.66 -24.21 -13.71
C VAL A 34 4.06 -22.76 -13.42
N LEU A 35 5.27 -22.53 -12.91
CA LEU A 35 5.77 -21.19 -12.55
C LEU A 35 6.15 -20.33 -13.75
N ALA A 36 6.66 -20.93 -14.83
CA ALA A 36 7.09 -20.21 -16.02
C ALA A 36 5.99 -19.34 -16.67
N PRO A 37 4.75 -19.81 -16.92
CA PRO A 37 3.70 -18.97 -17.47
C PRO A 37 3.24 -17.89 -16.49
N LEU A 38 3.24 -18.18 -15.18
CA LEU A 38 2.90 -17.21 -14.14
C LEU A 38 3.93 -16.08 -14.07
N ALA A 39 5.20 -16.32 -14.40
CA ALA A 39 6.28 -15.32 -14.43
C ALA A 39 6.30 -14.43 -15.71
N SER A 40 5.20 -14.38 -16.46
CA SER A 40 5.09 -13.64 -17.72
C SER A 40 4.94 -12.12 -17.53
N LEU A 41 5.76 -11.33 -18.22
CA LEU A 41 5.64 -9.86 -18.24
C LEU A 41 4.35 -9.41 -18.95
N ARG A 42 3.91 -10.14 -19.99
CA ARG A 42 2.65 -9.82 -20.69
C ARG A 42 1.46 -9.96 -19.75
N LEU A 43 1.48 -11.00 -18.91
CA LEU A 43 0.48 -11.20 -17.87
C LEU A 43 0.49 -10.03 -16.88
N THR A 44 1.67 -9.61 -16.41
CA THR A 44 1.80 -8.45 -15.51
C THR A 44 1.16 -7.19 -16.10
N VAL A 45 1.47 -6.85 -17.36
CA VAL A 45 0.94 -5.65 -18.02
C VAL A 45 -0.58 -5.72 -18.15
N ILE A 46 -1.13 -6.87 -18.56
CA ILE A 46 -2.58 -7.07 -18.66
C ILE A 46 -3.23 -6.90 -17.30
N LEU A 47 -2.72 -7.58 -16.26
CA LEU A 47 -3.29 -7.51 -14.92
C LEU A 47 -3.21 -6.10 -14.32
N LEU A 48 -2.12 -5.36 -14.56
CA LEU A 48 -2.01 -3.97 -14.13
C LEU A 48 -2.99 -3.06 -14.86
N ALA A 49 -3.19 -3.25 -16.17
CA ALA A 49 -4.17 -2.48 -16.94
C ALA A 49 -5.61 -2.77 -16.46
N LEU A 50 -5.94 -4.04 -16.22
CA LEU A 50 -7.24 -4.43 -15.65
C LEU A 50 -7.42 -3.86 -14.24
N SER A 51 -6.36 -3.86 -13.42
CA SER A 51 -6.40 -3.29 -12.07
C SER A 51 -6.59 -1.78 -12.10
N ALA A 52 -5.90 -1.07 -13.00
CA ALA A 52 -6.06 0.37 -13.19
C ALA A 52 -7.50 0.71 -13.62
N PHE A 53 -8.07 -0.07 -14.55
CA PHE A 53 -9.47 0.10 -14.95
C PHE A 53 -10.45 -0.17 -13.80
N LEU A 54 -10.22 -1.22 -13.00
CA LEU A 54 -11.06 -1.52 -11.83
C LEU A 54 -11.00 -0.39 -10.79
N VAL A 55 -9.79 0.12 -10.49
CA VAL A 55 -9.58 1.24 -9.56
C VAL A 55 -10.27 2.50 -10.07
N PHE A 56 -10.12 2.82 -11.36
CA PHE A 56 -10.82 3.94 -11.98
C PHE A 56 -12.34 3.79 -11.84
N SER A 57 -12.89 2.64 -12.24
CA SER A 57 -14.33 2.37 -12.22
C SER A 57 -14.91 2.41 -10.80
N GLY A 58 -14.21 1.80 -9.83
CA GLY A 58 -14.62 1.83 -8.42
C GLY A 58 -14.54 3.23 -7.80
N THR A 59 -13.56 4.05 -8.21
CA THR A 59 -13.47 5.45 -7.74
C THR A 59 -14.63 6.28 -8.27
N MET A 60 -15.02 6.08 -9.54
CA MET A 60 -16.19 6.75 -10.12
C MET A 60 -17.50 6.32 -9.42
N ALA A 61 -17.64 5.04 -9.07
CA ALA A 61 -18.79 4.51 -8.37
C ALA A 61 -19.02 5.12 -6.97
N GLN A 62 -17.97 5.68 -6.34
CA GLN A 62 -18.09 6.35 -5.04
C GLN A 62 -18.89 7.65 -5.08
N THR A 63 -19.21 8.16 -6.27
CA THR A 63 -20.13 9.30 -6.42
C THR A 63 -21.59 8.93 -6.12
N GLN A 64 -21.91 7.64 -6.14
CA GLN A 64 -23.27 7.10 -5.98
C GLN A 64 -23.39 6.14 -4.80
N TYR A 65 -22.31 5.43 -4.49
CA TYR A 65 -22.24 4.44 -3.45
C TYR A 65 -21.29 4.85 -2.34
N VAL A 66 -21.61 4.46 -1.11
CA VAL A 66 -20.68 4.58 0.01
C VAL A 66 -19.45 3.69 -0.22
N ILE A 67 -18.30 4.09 0.32
CA ILE A 67 -17.01 3.39 0.17
C ILE A 67 -17.16 1.91 0.49
N TRP A 68 -17.87 1.58 1.57
CA TRP A 68 -18.08 0.20 1.97
C TRP A 68 -18.75 -0.65 0.88
N HIS A 69 -19.76 -0.15 0.19
CA HIS A 69 -20.45 -0.90 -0.85
C HIS A 69 -19.51 -1.17 -2.04
N VAL A 70 -18.79 -0.14 -2.48
CA VAL A 70 -17.79 -0.25 -3.56
C VAL A 70 -16.70 -1.26 -3.19
N VAL A 71 -16.17 -1.18 -1.97
CA VAL A 71 -15.08 -2.02 -1.52
C VAL A 71 -15.54 -3.45 -1.27
N TRP A 72 -16.62 -3.67 -0.53
CA TRP A 72 -16.98 -5.00 -0.02
C TRP A 72 -18.00 -5.76 -0.86
N LYS A 73 -18.79 -5.08 -1.67
CA LYS A 73 -19.91 -5.70 -2.38
C LYS A 73 -19.76 -5.71 -3.90
N GLN A 74 -19.00 -4.77 -4.47
CA GLN A 74 -19.10 -4.53 -5.91
C GLN A 74 -17.79 -4.50 -6.70
N TYR A 75 -16.67 -3.98 -6.17
CA TYR A 75 -15.43 -3.79 -6.94
C TYR A 75 -14.20 -4.50 -6.34
N PHE A 76 -13.79 -4.15 -5.12
CA PHE A 76 -12.41 -4.45 -4.66
C PHE A 76 -12.27 -5.77 -3.90
N ARG A 77 -13.14 -6.07 -2.95
CA ARG A 77 -13.11 -7.29 -2.12
C ARG A 77 -14.11 -8.33 -2.60
N VAL A 78 -14.25 -8.45 -3.92
CA VAL A 78 -15.04 -9.47 -4.60
C VAL A 78 -14.19 -10.19 -5.66
N TRP A 79 -14.58 -11.43 -5.99
CA TRP A 79 -13.91 -12.20 -7.05
C TRP A 79 -14.35 -11.74 -8.46
N VAL A 80 -15.62 -11.40 -8.62
CA VAL A 80 -16.18 -10.86 -9.86
C VAL A 80 -16.86 -9.54 -9.52
N ALA A 81 -16.38 -8.47 -10.12
CA ALA A 81 -16.95 -7.14 -9.99
C ALA A 81 -18.12 -6.98 -10.96
N LYS A 82 -19.22 -6.40 -10.48
CA LYS A 82 -20.37 -6.01 -11.30
C LYS A 82 -20.31 -4.50 -11.52
N ILE A 83 -19.76 -4.10 -12.66
CA ILE A 83 -19.55 -2.69 -12.99
C ILE A 83 -20.81 -2.17 -13.67
N GLU A 84 -21.46 -1.20 -13.03
CA GLU A 84 -22.63 -0.52 -13.59
C GLU A 84 -22.19 0.56 -14.58
N LEU A 85 -22.86 0.64 -15.73
CA LEU A 85 -22.54 1.63 -16.75
C LEU A 85 -22.76 3.06 -16.24
N GLN A 86 -23.74 3.21 -15.35
CA GLN A 86 -24.03 4.46 -14.65
C GLN A 86 -22.80 5.05 -13.93
N ALA A 87 -21.85 4.23 -13.47
CA ALA A 87 -20.64 4.72 -12.80
C ALA A 87 -19.83 5.68 -13.70
N PHE A 88 -19.86 5.49 -15.02
CA PHE A 88 -19.13 6.34 -15.97
C PHE A 88 -19.85 7.65 -16.32
N PHE A 89 -21.07 7.84 -15.82
CA PHE A 89 -21.90 9.03 -16.03
C PHE A 89 -22.35 9.62 -14.70
N PRO A 90 -21.44 10.08 -13.83
CA PRO A 90 -21.80 10.54 -12.51
C PRO A 90 -22.67 11.81 -12.60
N PRO A 91 -23.70 11.97 -11.73
CA PRO A 91 -24.59 13.13 -11.76
C PRO A 91 -23.88 14.48 -11.62
N ALA A 92 -22.71 14.50 -10.96
CA ALA A 92 -21.89 15.70 -10.82
C ALA A 92 -21.38 16.26 -12.17
N PHE A 93 -21.09 15.40 -13.14
CA PHE A 93 -20.68 15.81 -14.49
C PHE A 93 -21.85 15.82 -15.49
N PHE A 94 -22.88 15.01 -15.24
CA PHE A 94 -24.03 14.84 -16.12
C PHE A 94 -25.38 15.04 -15.40
N PRO A 95 -25.68 16.26 -14.89
CA PRO A 95 -26.82 16.49 -14.00
C PRO A 95 -28.20 16.36 -14.65
N LYS A 96 -28.27 16.39 -16.00
CA LYS A 96 -29.52 16.30 -16.77
C LYS A 96 -29.66 14.99 -17.54
N LEU A 97 -28.73 14.05 -17.34
CA LEU A 97 -28.77 12.76 -17.99
C LEU A 97 -29.63 11.81 -17.15
N ASP A 98 -30.58 11.13 -17.79
CA ASP A 98 -31.34 10.08 -17.12
C ASP A 98 -30.40 8.94 -16.70
N PRO A 99 -30.75 8.18 -15.63
CA PRO A 99 -29.94 7.05 -15.20
C PRO A 99 -29.71 6.06 -16.33
N VAL A 100 -28.45 5.75 -16.62
CA VAL A 100 -28.01 4.81 -17.65
C VAL A 100 -28.13 3.39 -17.11
N PRO A 101 -29.08 2.58 -17.59
CA PRO A 101 -29.23 1.21 -17.12
C PRO A 101 -28.13 0.32 -17.71
N GLY A 102 -27.85 -0.78 -17.01
CA GLY A 102 -26.97 -1.84 -17.49
C GLY A 102 -25.69 -2.00 -16.68
N HIS A 103 -25.10 -3.17 -16.81
CA HIS A 103 -23.89 -3.56 -16.12
C HIS A 103 -23.13 -4.61 -16.93
N PHE A 104 -21.85 -4.79 -16.64
CA PHE A 104 -21.07 -5.90 -17.13
C PHE A 104 -20.20 -6.48 -16.03
N TYR A 105 -19.82 -7.75 -16.18
CA TYR A 105 -18.95 -8.45 -15.24
C TYR A 105 -17.49 -8.22 -15.60
N PHE A 106 -16.67 -8.01 -14.57
CA PHE A 106 -15.25 -7.76 -14.69
C PHE A 106 -14.50 -8.52 -13.59
N PRO A 107 -13.22 -8.89 -13.77
CA PRO A 107 -12.42 -9.47 -12.69
C PRO A 107 -12.38 -8.53 -11.48
N GLY A 108 -12.87 -9.00 -10.33
CA GLY A 108 -12.87 -8.23 -9.10
C GLY A 108 -11.48 -8.11 -8.47
N GLY A 109 -11.35 -7.24 -7.48
CA GLY A 109 -10.04 -6.93 -6.89
C GLY A 109 -9.36 -8.12 -6.21
N TRP A 110 -10.09 -9.09 -5.65
CA TRP A 110 -9.48 -10.33 -5.15
C TRP A 110 -8.87 -11.15 -6.28
N THR A 111 -9.59 -11.31 -7.39
CA THR A 111 -9.09 -12.05 -8.56
C THR A 111 -7.82 -11.40 -9.11
N LEU A 112 -7.87 -10.10 -9.36
CA LEU A 112 -6.73 -9.36 -9.89
C LEU A 112 -5.55 -9.33 -8.92
N GLY A 113 -5.82 -9.08 -7.64
CA GLY A 113 -4.82 -9.04 -6.57
C GLY A 113 -4.09 -10.37 -6.43
N VAL A 114 -4.83 -11.48 -6.35
CA VAL A 114 -4.26 -12.84 -6.24
C VAL A 114 -3.43 -13.20 -7.47
N LEU A 115 -3.94 -12.92 -8.69
CA LEU A 115 -3.21 -13.18 -9.92
C LEU A 115 -1.92 -12.35 -10.00
N LEU A 116 -1.96 -11.08 -9.60
CA LEU A 116 -0.79 -10.22 -9.51
C LEU A 116 0.20 -10.71 -8.46
N SER A 117 -0.26 -11.17 -7.29
CA SER A 117 0.61 -11.72 -6.25
C SER A 117 1.34 -12.96 -6.75
N PHE A 118 0.64 -13.91 -7.36
CA PHE A 118 1.28 -15.11 -7.93
C PHE A 118 2.25 -14.74 -9.06
N ASN A 119 1.86 -13.80 -9.94
CA ASN A 119 2.73 -13.32 -11.01
C ASN A 119 4.02 -12.68 -10.46
N LEU A 120 3.91 -11.81 -9.46
CA LEU A 120 5.04 -11.13 -8.80
C LEU A 120 5.98 -12.15 -8.14
N LEU A 121 5.43 -13.08 -7.37
CA LEU A 121 6.20 -14.12 -6.66
C LEU A 121 6.88 -15.08 -7.65
N ALA A 122 6.16 -15.51 -8.69
CA ALA A 122 6.70 -16.36 -9.74
C ALA A 122 7.84 -15.67 -10.50
N ALA A 123 7.62 -14.41 -10.92
CA ALA A 123 8.65 -13.61 -11.56
C ALA A 123 9.88 -13.45 -10.66
N HIS A 124 9.67 -13.26 -9.35
CA HIS A 124 10.77 -13.07 -8.42
C HIS A 124 11.60 -14.35 -8.23
N ALA A 125 10.93 -15.47 -7.99
CA ALA A 125 11.56 -16.77 -7.79
C ALA A 125 12.36 -17.21 -9.03
N MET A 126 11.85 -16.95 -10.22
CA MET A 126 12.43 -17.43 -11.48
C MET A 126 13.55 -16.52 -12.03
N ARG A 127 13.42 -15.19 -11.88
CA ARG A 127 14.29 -14.25 -12.58
C ARG A 127 15.40 -13.67 -11.70
N PHE A 128 15.20 -13.56 -10.38
CA PHE A 128 16.14 -12.86 -9.50
C PHE A 128 16.97 -13.79 -8.63
N THR A 129 18.07 -14.27 -9.19
CA THR A 129 19.07 -15.04 -8.46
C THR A 129 20.00 -14.14 -7.64
N VAL A 130 20.37 -14.60 -6.46
CA VAL A 130 21.43 -14.00 -5.64
C VAL A 130 22.74 -13.96 -6.44
N GLN A 131 23.39 -12.78 -6.48
CA GLN A 131 24.57 -12.56 -7.32
C GLN A 131 25.90 -12.62 -6.56
N SER A 132 25.87 -12.61 -5.24
CA SER A 132 27.06 -12.73 -4.39
C SER A 132 27.13 -14.07 -3.68
N ARG A 133 28.33 -14.45 -3.24
CA ARG A 133 28.60 -15.68 -2.47
C ARG A 133 29.52 -15.36 -1.29
N GLY A 134 29.58 -16.26 -0.31
CA GLY A 134 30.49 -16.16 0.83
C GLY A 134 30.18 -14.98 1.76
N ARG A 135 31.22 -14.33 2.30
CA ARG A 135 31.10 -13.27 3.32
C ARG A 135 30.26 -12.08 2.87
N ARG A 136 30.29 -11.75 1.57
CA ARG A 136 29.53 -10.64 1.00
C ARG A 136 28.01 -10.92 0.98
N LEU A 137 27.61 -12.17 0.74
CA LEU A 137 26.20 -12.57 0.80
C LEU A 137 25.70 -12.48 2.24
N TRP A 138 26.41 -13.09 3.18
CA TRP A 138 26.05 -13.05 4.60
C TRP A 138 26.03 -11.63 5.16
N GLY A 139 27.00 -10.79 4.79
CA GLY A 139 26.99 -9.37 5.15
C GLY A 139 25.79 -8.64 4.56
N GLY A 140 25.45 -8.89 3.29
CA GLY A 140 24.25 -8.32 2.67
C GLY A 140 22.96 -8.75 3.36
N LEU A 141 22.81 -10.03 3.67
CA LEU A 141 21.65 -10.57 4.41
C LEU A 141 21.56 -9.99 5.82
N ALA A 142 22.68 -9.84 6.53
CA ALA A 142 22.71 -9.25 7.86
C ALA A 142 22.28 -7.77 7.83
N VAL A 143 22.75 -6.98 6.85
CA VAL A 143 22.32 -5.59 6.67
C VAL A 143 20.84 -5.52 6.28
N MET A 144 20.36 -6.42 5.42
CA MET A 144 18.92 -6.50 5.09
C MET A 144 18.07 -6.86 6.31
N ALA A 145 18.52 -7.79 7.15
CA ALA A 145 17.85 -8.13 8.40
C ALA A 145 17.82 -6.94 9.36
N ALA A 146 18.92 -6.20 9.49
CA ALA A 146 18.96 -4.96 10.28
C ALA A 146 17.99 -3.90 9.72
N GLY A 147 17.90 -3.76 8.39
CA GLY A 147 16.92 -2.88 7.74
C GLY A 147 15.47 -3.31 8.00
N GLY A 148 15.20 -4.62 8.01
CA GLY A 148 13.90 -5.18 8.38
C GLY A 148 13.54 -4.91 9.85
N LEU A 149 14.49 -5.11 10.77
CA LEU A 149 14.33 -4.78 12.18
C LEU A 149 14.12 -3.28 12.42
N LEU A 150 14.84 -2.43 11.69
CA LEU A 150 14.65 -0.98 11.73
C LEU A 150 13.25 -0.60 11.23
N THR A 151 12.79 -1.20 10.13
CA THR A 151 11.43 -1.00 9.61
C THR A 151 10.39 -1.39 10.66
N TRP A 152 10.55 -2.56 11.27
CA TRP A 152 9.68 -3.02 12.34
C TRP A 152 9.70 -2.08 13.56
N ALA A 153 10.87 -1.62 13.98
CA ALA A 153 11.02 -0.69 15.10
C ALA A 153 10.36 0.67 14.81
N ILE A 154 10.44 1.17 13.57
CA ILE A 154 9.74 2.40 13.14
C ILE A 154 8.23 2.21 13.20
N VAL A 155 7.71 1.08 12.69
CA VAL A 155 6.26 0.78 12.70
C VAL A 155 5.74 0.64 14.12
N MET A 156 6.45 -0.08 14.99
CA MET A 156 6.08 -0.25 16.40
C MET A 156 6.30 1.01 17.24
N GLY A 157 7.28 1.83 16.86
CA GLY A 157 7.59 3.12 17.50
C GLY A 157 6.74 4.29 17.00
N GLY A 158 5.78 4.03 16.10
CA GLY A 158 4.76 5.00 15.74
C GLY A 158 3.93 5.41 16.97
N PRO A 159 3.22 6.55 16.92
CA PRO A 159 2.25 6.87 17.97
C PRO A 159 1.29 5.70 18.08
N GLY A 160 1.30 5.00 19.22
CA GLY A 160 0.41 3.88 19.49
C GLY A 160 -1.05 4.33 19.55
N THR A 161 -1.88 3.61 20.29
CA THR A 161 -3.30 3.96 20.53
C THR A 161 -3.50 5.30 21.27
N ALA A 162 -2.43 5.98 21.67
CA ALA A 162 -2.47 7.33 22.20
C ALA A 162 -2.64 8.33 21.04
N ALA A 163 -3.68 9.16 21.15
CA ALA A 163 -4.06 10.19 20.21
C ALA A 163 -2.86 10.92 19.57
N MET A 164 -3.01 11.25 18.27
CA MET A 164 -2.11 12.03 17.41
C MET A 164 -0.89 12.59 18.15
N GLN A 165 0.32 12.09 17.85
CA GLN A 165 1.60 12.54 18.43
C GLN A 165 1.61 14.06 18.70
N THR A 166 1.31 14.44 19.94
CA THR A 166 1.17 15.85 20.36
C THR A 166 2.54 16.47 20.60
N GLU A 167 3.53 15.66 21.01
CA GLU A 167 4.92 16.09 21.11
C GLU A 167 5.88 15.08 20.45
N PRO A 168 6.68 15.52 19.45
CA PRO A 168 7.66 14.66 18.80
C PRO A 168 8.90 14.45 19.67
N ILE A 169 9.57 13.32 19.48
CA ILE A 169 10.88 13.01 20.10
C ILE A 169 11.92 14.11 19.78
N ILE A 170 11.84 14.68 18.58
CA ILE A 170 12.67 15.80 18.13
C ILE A 170 11.74 16.99 17.88
N PRO A 171 11.95 18.14 18.56
CA PRO A 171 11.16 19.35 18.30
C PRO A 171 11.14 19.71 16.82
N TRP A 172 9.97 20.07 16.28
CA TRP A 172 9.79 20.32 14.84
C TRP A 172 10.76 21.36 14.29
N ALA A 173 11.04 22.42 15.05
CA ALA A 173 12.02 23.43 14.67
C ALA A 173 13.42 22.83 14.42
N ARG A 174 13.89 21.93 15.30
CA ARG A 174 15.19 21.27 15.12
C ARG A 174 15.18 20.34 13.92
N MET A 175 14.10 19.59 13.72
CA MET A 175 13.97 18.71 12.57
C MET A 175 13.98 19.49 11.25
N TRP A 176 13.34 20.66 11.21
CA TRP A 176 13.36 21.57 10.07
C TRP A 176 14.78 22.09 9.78
N THR A 177 15.52 22.48 10.81
CA THR A 177 16.94 22.87 10.65
C THR A 177 17.78 21.71 10.12
N LEU A 178 17.60 20.50 10.67
CA LEU A 178 18.34 19.31 10.23
C LEU A 178 18.04 18.96 8.77
N LEU A 179 16.79 19.12 8.31
CA LEU A 179 16.45 18.95 6.90
C LEU A 179 17.21 19.94 6.01
N ARG A 180 17.20 21.24 6.36
CA ARG A 180 17.90 22.29 5.60
C ARG A 180 19.39 21.99 5.51
N ILE A 181 20.01 21.63 6.64
CA ILE A 181 21.41 21.24 6.69
C ILE A 181 21.66 19.98 5.84
N GLY A 182 20.77 18.99 5.92
CA GLY A 182 20.86 17.76 5.15
C GLY A 182 20.81 17.99 3.63
N ILE A 183 19.90 18.85 3.16
CA ILE A 183 19.80 19.22 1.73
C ILE A 183 21.05 19.99 1.29
N ALA A 184 21.53 20.94 2.09
CA ALA A 184 22.75 21.70 1.79
C ALA A 184 23.98 20.78 1.74
N ALA A 185 24.16 19.92 2.73
CA ALA A 185 25.27 18.95 2.79
C ALA A 185 25.19 17.94 1.64
N GLY A 186 24.00 17.44 1.32
CA GLY A 186 23.77 16.55 0.18
C GLY A 186 24.09 17.22 -1.15
N THR A 187 23.74 18.49 -1.30
CA THR A 187 24.09 19.31 -2.47
C THR A 187 25.61 19.40 -2.63
N VAL A 188 26.33 19.76 -1.56
CA VAL A 188 27.80 19.81 -1.57
C VAL A 188 28.39 18.45 -1.93
N ALA A 189 27.88 17.36 -1.34
CA ALA A 189 28.34 16.02 -1.66
C ALA A 189 28.16 15.66 -3.14
N LEU A 190 27.01 16.00 -3.75
CA LEU A 190 26.75 15.76 -5.17
C LEU A 190 27.69 16.57 -6.08
N VAL A 191 27.99 17.83 -5.73
CA VAL A 191 29.00 18.63 -6.44
C VAL A 191 30.35 17.93 -6.38
N LEU A 192 30.84 17.63 -5.16
CA LEU A 192 32.15 17.01 -4.95
C LEU A 192 32.29 15.65 -5.64
N LEU A 193 31.23 14.84 -5.61
CA LEU A 193 31.20 13.55 -6.30
C LEU A 193 31.25 13.70 -7.82
N GLY A 194 30.70 14.78 -8.38
CA GLY A 194 30.71 15.04 -9.82
C GLY A 194 32.02 15.60 -10.37
N LEU A 195 32.77 16.40 -9.58
CA LEU A 195 34.04 17.00 -10.01
C LEU A 195 35.02 16.04 -10.73
N PRO A 196 35.31 14.82 -10.21
CA PRO A 196 36.21 13.89 -10.89
C PRO A 196 35.65 13.27 -12.17
N LEU A 197 34.34 13.40 -12.44
CA LEU A 197 33.70 12.93 -13.68
C LEU A 197 33.72 14.00 -14.78
N ALA A 198 33.84 15.28 -14.44
CA ALA A 198 33.84 16.39 -15.39
C ALA A 198 34.95 16.28 -16.45
N SER A 199 36.12 15.74 -16.06
CA SER A 199 37.28 15.56 -16.94
C SER A 199 37.19 14.31 -17.83
N LYS A 200 36.21 13.42 -17.60
CA LYS A 200 36.08 12.13 -18.30
C LYS A 200 34.95 12.19 -19.32
N LYS A 201 35.31 12.32 -20.61
CA LYS A 201 34.34 12.42 -21.73
C LYS A 201 33.32 11.29 -21.76
N GLU A 202 33.72 10.06 -21.44
CA GLU A 202 32.83 8.88 -21.40
C GLU A 202 31.79 8.92 -20.27
N ARG A 203 32.04 9.71 -19.22
CA ARG A 203 31.14 9.84 -18.06
C ARG A 203 30.48 11.21 -17.98
N PHE A 204 30.50 11.96 -19.08
CA PHE A 204 29.93 13.31 -19.12
C PHE A 204 28.42 13.32 -18.78
N TYR A 205 27.67 12.29 -19.18
CA TYR A 205 26.26 12.16 -18.83
C TYR A 205 26.04 11.91 -17.33
N GLU A 206 26.86 11.09 -16.69
CA GLU A 206 26.81 10.86 -15.23
C GLU A 206 27.14 12.15 -14.47
N PHE A 207 28.13 12.89 -14.95
CA PHE A 207 28.45 14.22 -14.44
C PHE A 207 27.26 15.17 -14.55
N LEU A 208 26.66 15.28 -15.74
CA LEU A 208 25.52 16.17 -15.98
C LEU A 208 24.32 15.83 -15.09
N GLN A 209 24.04 14.53 -14.87
CA GLN A 209 22.99 14.08 -13.96
C GLN A 209 23.28 14.46 -12.50
N LEU A 210 24.50 14.27 -12.02
CA LEU A 210 24.89 14.64 -10.66
C LEU A 210 24.84 16.16 -10.45
N GLN A 211 25.30 16.94 -11.43
CA GLN A 211 25.33 18.40 -11.33
C GLN A 211 23.95 19.03 -11.52
N SER A 212 23.06 18.44 -12.32
CA SER A 212 21.67 18.90 -12.38
C SER A 212 20.94 18.64 -11.06
N ALA A 213 21.14 17.47 -10.44
CA ALA A 213 20.62 17.18 -9.11
C ALA A 213 21.20 18.13 -8.04
N ALA A 214 22.51 18.41 -8.09
CA ALA A 214 23.14 19.42 -7.24
C ALA A 214 22.58 20.82 -7.49
N GLY A 215 22.31 21.20 -8.73
CA GLY A 215 21.69 22.48 -9.08
C GLY A 215 20.30 22.65 -8.47
N VAL A 216 19.46 21.61 -8.54
CA VAL A 216 18.14 21.60 -7.88
C VAL A 216 18.29 21.68 -6.35
N GLY A 217 19.25 20.94 -5.77
CA GLY A 217 19.55 20.99 -4.34
C GLY A 217 20.03 22.37 -3.88
N ALA A 218 20.88 23.02 -4.68
CA ALA A 218 21.39 24.37 -4.42
C ALA A 218 20.26 25.41 -4.50
N LEU A 219 19.44 25.36 -5.55
CA LEU A 219 18.27 26.23 -5.69
C LEU A 219 17.31 26.07 -4.50
N THR A 220 17.04 24.83 -4.10
CA THR A 220 16.19 24.53 -2.95
C THR A 220 16.80 25.08 -1.66
N THR A 221 18.10 24.90 -1.45
CA THR A 221 18.81 25.43 -0.29
C THR A 221 18.74 26.96 -0.25
N ILE A 222 19.04 27.63 -1.37
CA ILE A 222 18.97 29.09 -1.49
C ILE A 222 17.54 29.59 -1.20
N LEU A 223 16.53 28.94 -1.78
CA LEU A 223 15.13 29.27 -1.55
C LEU A 223 14.75 29.14 -0.07
N LEU A 224 15.13 28.04 0.58
CA LEU A 224 14.85 27.80 2.00
C LEU A 224 15.60 28.76 2.93
N LEU A 225 16.79 29.23 2.55
CA LEU A 225 17.51 30.28 3.26
C LEU A 225 16.85 31.65 3.06
N TRP A 226 16.42 31.96 1.83
CA TRP A 226 15.76 33.22 1.48
C TRP A 226 14.40 33.38 2.17
N LEU A 227 13.61 32.30 2.26
CA LEU A 227 12.33 32.26 2.98
C LEU A 227 12.48 32.42 4.51
N GLY A 228 13.70 32.40 5.06
CA GLY A 228 13.95 32.63 6.49
C GLY A 228 13.51 31.48 7.40
N SER A 229 13.64 31.68 8.72
CA SER A 229 13.19 30.71 9.74
C SER A 229 11.68 30.65 9.91
N ASP A 230 10.98 31.72 9.54
CA ASP A 230 9.55 31.89 9.79
C ASP A 230 8.69 31.04 8.83
N PHE A 231 9.27 30.67 7.69
CA PHE A 231 8.71 29.67 6.79
C PHE A 231 9.07 28.26 7.28
N GLN A 232 8.40 27.81 8.34
CA GLN A 232 8.36 26.41 8.75
C GLN A 232 7.09 25.75 8.22
N LEU A 233 7.21 24.50 7.75
CA LEU A 233 6.04 23.69 7.46
C LEU A 233 5.17 23.54 8.71
N GLY A 234 3.85 23.60 8.53
CA GLY A 234 2.89 23.36 9.62
C GLY A 234 3.11 21.99 10.26
N GLU A 235 2.69 21.83 11.52
CA GLU A 235 2.94 20.61 12.30
C GLU A 235 2.46 19.32 11.61
N SER A 236 1.32 19.38 10.92
CA SER A 236 0.80 18.26 10.11
C SER A 236 1.78 17.82 9.02
N SER A 237 2.33 18.78 8.29
CA SER A 237 3.31 18.53 7.24
C SER A 237 4.63 18.02 7.81
N MET A 238 5.02 18.48 9.01
CA MET A 238 6.22 18.01 9.70
C MET A 238 6.08 16.54 10.15
N ARG A 239 4.90 16.12 10.59
CA ARG A 239 4.62 14.69 10.86
C ARG A 239 4.79 13.83 9.61
N ILE A 240 4.26 14.29 8.47
CA ILE A 240 4.40 13.56 7.19
C ILE A 240 5.88 13.49 6.78
N LEU A 241 6.60 14.61 6.86
CA LEU A 241 8.03 14.67 6.57
C LEU A 241 8.83 13.69 7.44
N TRP A 242 8.52 13.60 8.73
CA TRP A 242 9.16 12.65 9.63
C TRP A 242 8.97 11.19 9.19
N GLN A 243 7.74 10.81 8.86
CA GLN A 243 7.43 9.46 8.38
C GLN A 243 8.16 9.14 7.06
N LEU A 244 8.22 10.11 6.14
CA LEU A 244 8.97 9.97 4.90
C LEU A 244 10.48 9.81 5.14
N LEU A 245 11.04 10.56 6.10
CA LEU A 245 12.45 10.47 6.46
C LEU A 245 12.79 9.09 7.07
N GLN A 246 11.97 8.62 8.01
CA GLN A 246 12.15 7.30 8.64
C GLN A 246 12.01 6.17 7.61
N GLY A 247 10.98 6.22 6.75
CA GLY A 247 10.78 5.25 5.68
C GLY A 247 11.94 5.24 4.68
N THR A 248 12.44 6.42 4.30
CA THR A 248 13.62 6.55 3.41
C THR A 248 14.88 5.99 4.05
N ALA A 249 15.10 6.25 5.34
CA ALA A 249 16.25 5.71 6.06
C ALA A 249 16.21 4.16 6.12
N ALA A 250 15.07 3.58 6.47
CA ALA A 250 14.88 2.13 6.49
C ALA A 250 15.06 1.51 5.09
N GLY A 251 14.45 2.13 4.07
CA GLY A 251 14.61 1.73 2.67
C GLY A 251 16.07 1.82 2.19
N GLY A 252 16.82 2.83 2.64
CA GLY A 252 18.25 3.00 2.36
C GLY A 252 19.10 1.87 2.94
N VAL A 253 18.84 1.45 4.18
CA VAL A 253 19.53 0.31 4.81
C VAL A 253 19.21 -0.99 4.07
N LEU A 254 17.93 -1.22 3.74
CA LEU A 254 17.52 -2.39 2.93
C LEU A 254 18.18 -2.39 1.56
N LEU A 255 18.26 -1.24 0.89
CA LEU A 255 18.94 -1.10 -0.39
C LEU A 255 20.44 -1.36 -0.27
N ALA A 256 21.11 -0.86 0.78
CA ALA A 256 22.52 -1.14 1.00
C ALA A 256 22.79 -2.64 1.15
N GLY A 257 21.98 -3.34 1.97
CA GLY A 257 22.07 -4.79 2.11
C GLY A 257 21.77 -5.52 0.79
N ALA A 258 20.75 -5.07 0.06
CA ALA A 258 20.40 -5.64 -1.24
C ALA A 258 21.49 -5.41 -2.29
N VAL A 259 22.21 -4.28 -2.29
CA VAL A 259 23.36 -4.03 -3.17
C VAL A 259 24.50 -5.00 -2.89
N LEU A 260 24.72 -5.37 -1.62
CA LEU A 260 25.72 -6.38 -1.26
C LEU A 260 25.32 -7.78 -1.73
N ALA A 261 24.05 -8.16 -1.62
CA ALA A 261 23.54 -9.49 -1.97
C ALA A 261 23.23 -9.67 -3.48
N PHE A 262 22.63 -8.67 -4.12
CA PHE A 262 22.05 -8.74 -5.46
C PHE A 262 22.70 -7.78 -6.49
N LYS A 263 23.66 -6.94 -6.07
CA LYS A 263 24.40 -5.98 -6.92
C LYS A 263 23.48 -5.14 -7.81
N GLN A 264 23.62 -5.25 -9.13
CA GLN A 264 22.86 -4.51 -10.15
C GLN A 264 21.33 -4.72 -10.03
N ARG A 265 20.89 -5.80 -9.38
CA ARG A 265 19.47 -6.15 -9.22
C ARG A 265 18.87 -5.68 -7.89
N ALA A 266 19.66 -5.04 -7.04
CA ALA A 266 19.23 -4.64 -5.70
C ALA A 266 17.97 -3.78 -5.69
N GLY A 267 17.91 -2.75 -6.54
CA GLY A 267 16.75 -1.86 -6.62
C GLY A 267 15.46 -2.61 -6.96
N ILE A 268 15.52 -3.53 -7.93
CA ILE A 268 14.36 -4.34 -8.33
C ILE A 268 13.91 -5.23 -7.17
N VAL A 269 14.85 -5.85 -6.44
CA VAL A 269 14.54 -6.70 -5.28
C VAL A 269 13.85 -5.90 -4.18
N VAL A 270 14.38 -4.72 -3.82
CA VAL A 270 13.77 -3.85 -2.79
C VAL A 270 12.38 -3.37 -3.20
N LEU A 271 12.21 -2.95 -4.46
CA LEU A 271 10.90 -2.51 -4.97
C LEU A 271 9.86 -3.63 -4.94
N HIS A 272 10.21 -4.83 -5.43
CA HIS A 272 9.27 -5.95 -5.46
C HIS A 272 8.93 -6.43 -4.04
N LEU A 273 9.90 -6.45 -3.14
CA LEU A 273 9.68 -6.77 -1.73
C LEU A 273 8.75 -5.73 -1.07
N GLY A 274 8.94 -4.44 -1.37
CA GLY A 274 8.07 -3.37 -0.90
C GLY A 274 6.63 -3.53 -1.40
N VAL A 275 6.45 -3.80 -2.70
CA VAL A 275 5.11 -4.07 -3.27
C VAL A 275 4.48 -5.30 -2.63
N ALA A 276 5.23 -6.39 -2.46
CA ALA A 276 4.73 -7.60 -1.80
C ALA A 276 4.30 -7.33 -0.34
N LEU A 277 5.05 -6.49 0.39
CA LEU A 277 4.71 -6.07 1.75
C LEU A 277 3.42 -5.22 1.76
N LEU A 278 3.25 -4.29 0.83
CA LEU A 278 2.02 -3.51 0.68
C LEU A 278 0.81 -4.41 0.38
N MET A 279 0.96 -5.39 -0.52
CA MET A 279 -0.08 -6.37 -0.83
C MET A 279 -0.42 -7.24 0.38
N GLY A 280 0.60 -7.71 1.13
CA GLY A 280 0.40 -8.47 2.36
C GLY A 280 -0.30 -7.66 3.46
N ASN A 281 0.00 -6.36 3.56
CA ASN A 281 -0.67 -5.46 4.49
C ASN A 281 -2.16 -5.32 4.19
N GLU A 282 -2.58 -5.28 2.91
CA GLU A 282 -4.00 -5.22 2.57
C GLU A 282 -4.76 -6.45 3.07
N VAL A 283 -4.16 -7.64 3.00
CA VAL A 283 -4.76 -8.87 3.55
C VAL A 283 -4.85 -8.80 5.08
N LEU A 284 -3.83 -8.26 5.74
CA LEU A 284 -3.85 -8.08 7.20
C LEU A 284 -4.92 -7.08 7.63
N VAL A 285 -5.00 -5.93 6.95
CA VAL A 285 -6.02 -4.90 7.18
C VAL A 285 -7.41 -5.47 6.92
N HIS A 286 -7.59 -6.30 5.90
CA HIS A 286 -8.86 -6.96 5.63
C HIS A 286 -9.39 -7.77 6.82
N VAL A 287 -8.52 -8.50 7.51
CA VAL A 287 -8.93 -9.39 8.63
C VAL A 287 -8.90 -8.72 10.00
N ARG A 288 -8.15 -7.63 10.18
CA ARG A 288 -7.96 -6.97 11.48
C ARG A 288 -8.65 -5.60 11.62
N HIS A 289 -8.93 -4.91 10.52
CA HIS A 289 -9.34 -3.51 10.60
C HIS A 289 -10.85 -3.35 10.76
N SER A 290 -11.24 -2.48 11.69
CA SER A 290 -12.62 -2.00 11.84
C SER A 290 -12.72 -0.61 11.22
N GLU A 291 -13.63 -0.44 10.27
CA GLU A 291 -13.97 0.87 9.71
C GLU A 291 -15.03 1.54 10.59
N SER A 292 -14.85 2.83 10.88
CA SER A 292 -15.81 3.66 11.60
C SER A 292 -15.72 5.09 11.10
N GLN A 293 -16.83 5.82 11.13
CA GLN A 293 -16.91 7.19 10.65
C GLN A 293 -17.10 8.17 11.81
N MET A 294 -16.51 9.36 11.72
CA MET A 294 -16.79 10.45 12.65
C MET A 294 -17.32 11.63 11.85
N ARG A 295 -18.54 12.07 12.14
CA ARG A 295 -19.15 13.24 11.50
C ARG A 295 -19.00 14.45 12.42
N ILE A 296 -18.12 15.37 12.05
CA ILE A 296 -17.86 16.61 12.79
C ILE A 296 -18.43 17.76 11.97
N VAL A 297 -19.39 18.50 12.51
CA VAL A 297 -19.89 19.74 11.91
C VAL A 297 -18.97 20.90 12.30
N GLU A 298 -18.75 21.86 11.41
CA GLU A 298 -17.93 23.03 11.70
C GLU A 298 -18.41 23.74 13.00
N GLY A 299 -17.46 24.02 13.90
CA GLY A 299 -17.74 24.58 15.23
C GLY A 299 -18.14 23.55 16.30
N GLN A 300 -18.35 22.28 15.95
CA GLN A 300 -18.59 21.20 16.91
C GLN A 300 -17.33 20.42 17.26
N SER A 301 -17.33 19.83 18.46
CA SER A 301 -16.36 18.82 18.89
C SER A 301 -17.11 17.51 19.13
N VAL A 302 -16.64 16.44 18.50
CA VAL A 302 -17.22 15.09 18.61
C VAL A 302 -16.11 14.14 19.04
N ASN A 303 -16.41 13.29 20.02
CA ASN A 303 -15.45 12.36 20.63
C ASN A 303 -15.86 10.88 20.47
N PHE A 304 -16.76 10.59 19.53
CA PHE A 304 -17.20 9.23 19.23
C PHE A 304 -17.20 8.97 17.72
N ALA A 305 -16.97 7.71 17.34
CA ALA A 305 -17.06 7.25 15.97
C ALA A 305 -18.22 6.27 15.85
N ILE A 306 -18.99 6.41 14.78
CA ILE A 306 -20.16 5.59 14.46
C ILE A 306 -19.80 4.54 13.43
N ASP A 307 -20.31 3.32 13.61
CA ASP A 307 -20.40 2.33 12.54
C ASP A 307 -21.79 2.44 11.88
N VAL A 308 -21.83 2.75 10.59
CA VAL A 308 -23.09 2.88 9.84
C VAL A 308 -23.74 1.53 9.50
N ARG A 309 -23.09 0.42 9.83
CA ARG A 309 -23.49 -0.96 9.46
C ARG A 309 -24.24 -1.68 10.57
N GLU A 310 -23.98 -1.33 11.82
CA GLU A 310 -24.58 -1.95 13.00
C GLU A 310 -25.36 -0.87 13.78
N PRO A 311 -26.54 -1.19 14.35
CA PRO A 311 -27.20 -0.28 15.27
C PRO A 311 -26.37 -0.15 16.56
N GLU A 312 -25.83 1.05 16.81
CA GLU A 312 -25.01 1.35 17.99
C GLU A 312 -25.77 2.26 18.97
N PHE A 313 -25.61 2.02 20.28
CA PHE A 313 -26.05 2.96 21.32
C PHE A 313 -24.86 3.67 21.93
N ALA A 314 -24.84 4.99 21.87
CA ALA A 314 -23.83 5.83 22.50
C ALA A 314 -24.40 6.54 23.74
N PHE A 315 -23.79 6.33 24.90
CA PHE A 315 -24.11 7.05 26.14
C PHE A 315 -23.05 8.11 26.39
N ILE A 316 -23.47 9.38 26.42
CA ILE A 316 -22.57 10.52 26.64
C ILE A 316 -22.83 11.08 28.03
N ARG A 317 -21.83 11.01 28.91
CA ARG A 317 -21.86 11.64 30.22
C ARG A 317 -21.13 12.97 30.16
N HIS A 318 -21.84 14.08 30.40
CA HIS A 318 -21.24 15.40 30.55
C HIS A 318 -20.81 15.63 32.00
N ALA A 319 -19.56 16.07 32.22
CA ALA A 319 -19.11 16.50 33.54
C ALA A 319 -19.68 17.90 33.88
N PRO A 320 -20.02 18.18 35.16
CA PRO A 320 -20.48 19.50 35.58
C PRO A 320 -19.41 20.59 35.36
N ALA A 321 -19.87 21.80 35.03
CA ALA A 321 -19.05 22.89 34.49
C ALA A 321 -17.93 23.42 35.42
N GLU A 322 -17.96 23.08 36.72
CA GLU A 322 -17.06 23.63 37.73
C GLU A 322 -15.74 22.85 37.90
N GLU A 323 -15.59 21.69 37.26
CA GLU A 323 -14.37 20.90 37.38
C GLU A 323 -13.33 21.33 36.33
N LYS A 324 -12.21 21.93 36.77
CA LYS A 324 -11.02 22.19 35.95
C LYS A 324 -10.29 20.88 35.60
N ALA A 325 -10.99 19.92 35.01
CA ALA A 325 -10.41 18.70 34.50
C ALA A 325 -10.01 18.86 33.01
N SER A 326 -8.97 18.15 32.58
CA SER A 326 -8.51 18.09 31.19
C SER A 326 -9.65 17.77 30.23
N ALA A 327 -9.55 18.20 28.97
CA ALA A 327 -10.61 18.04 27.96
C ALA A 327 -11.12 16.59 27.82
N GLU A 328 -10.27 15.59 28.09
CA GLU A 328 -10.60 14.16 28.09
C GLU A 328 -11.56 13.73 29.22
N ARG A 329 -11.63 14.46 30.34
CA ARG A 329 -12.52 14.15 31.47
C ARG A 329 -13.89 14.81 31.41
N LYS A 330 -14.12 15.73 30.47
CA LYS A 330 -15.38 16.47 30.38
C LYS A 330 -16.52 15.65 29.77
N GLN A 331 -16.19 14.62 28.97
CA GLN A 331 -17.18 13.77 28.31
C GLN A 331 -16.71 12.32 28.26
N GLN A 332 -17.39 11.42 28.98
CA GLN A 332 -17.19 9.97 28.85
C GLN A 332 -18.23 9.44 27.86
N VAL A 333 -17.79 8.71 26.83
CA VAL A 333 -18.69 8.07 25.87
C VAL A 333 -18.55 6.56 25.96
N PHE A 334 -19.67 5.88 26.21
CA PHE A 334 -19.77 4.43 26.16
C PHE A 334 -20.52 4.06 24.88
N VAL A 335 -19.87 3.32 23.98
CA VAL A 335 -20.50 2.82 22.74
C VAL A 335 -20.77 1.33 22.88
N LEU A 336 -22.04 0.96 22.83
CA LEU A 336 -22.50 -0.41 22.77
C LEU A 336 -22.72 -0.80 21.30
N ARG A 337 -21.77 -1.58 20.76
CA ARG A 337 -21.75 -2.00 19.35
C ARG A 337 -22.50 -3.30 19.09
N LYS A 338 -22.36 -4.29 19.97
CA LYS A 338 -22.97 -5.61 19.82
C LYS A 338 -23.80 -5.95 21.03
N PHE A 339 -25.10 -6.14 20.80
CA PHE A 339 -25.96 -6.80 21.78
C PHE A 339 -25.67 -8.30 21.74
N PRO A 340 -25.31 -8.94 22.86
CA PRO A 340 -25.15 -10.38 22.89
C PRO A 340 -26.52 -11.02 22.59
N THR A 341 -26.54 -11.96 21.64
CA THR A 341 -27.76 -12.66 21.20
C THR A 341 -28.47 -13.38 22.35
N SER A 342 -27.74 -13.74 23.40
CA SER A 342 -28.32 -14.29 24.64
C SER A 342 -29.12 -13.26 25.47
N ALA A 343 -28.83 -11.97 25.36
CA ALA A 343 -29.61 -10.92 26.02
C ALA A 343 -30.90 -10.56 25.26
N THR A 344 -30.97 -10.87 23.96
CA THR A 344 -32.17 -10.71 23.13
C THR A 344 -33.19 -11.83 23.33
N GLU A 345 -32.75 -13.04 23.66
CA GLU A 345 -33.65 -14.22 23.81
C GLU A 345 -34.20 -14.37 25.23
N ASP A 346 -33.37 -14.17 26.28
CA ASP A 346 -33.78 -14.41 27.67
C ASP A 346 -34.23 -13.14 28.42
N GLY A 347 -34.21 -11.97 27.76
CA GLY A 347 -34.56 -10.68 28.39
C GLY A 347 -33.68 -10.34 29.59
N GLY A 348 -32.44 -10.81 29.63
CA GLY A 348 -31.46 -10.54 30.69
C GLY A 348 -31.05 -9.07 30.75
N TRP A 349 -30.64 -8.61 31.93
CA TRP A 349 -30.03 -7.30 32.10
C TRP A 349 -28.57 -7.34 31.63
N LEU A 350 -28.24 -6.46 30.67
CA LEU A 350 -26.90 -6.18 30.22
C LEU A 350 -26.25 -5.16 31.16
N THR A 351 -25.28 -5.61 31.95
CA THR A 351 -24.44 -4.73 32.77
C THR A 351 -23.10 -4.54 32.05
N VAL A 352 -22.82 -3.31 31.63
CA VAL A 352 -21.56 -2.93 30.98
C VAL A 352 -20.66 -2.30 32.02
N GLU A 353 -19.43 -2.77 32.13
CA GLU A 353 -18.42 -2.22 33.04
C GLU A 353 -18.21 -0.73 32.76
N GLY A 354 -18.42 0.12 33.79
CA GLY A 354 -18.29 1.57 33.70
C GLY A 354 -19.57 2.34 33.34
N LEU A 355 -20.63 1.68 32.86
CA LEU A 355 -21.92 2.34 32.61
C LEU A 355 -22.71 2.44 33.92
N PRO A 356 -23.24 3.63 34.32
CA PRO A 356 -23.97 3.79 35.58
C PRO A 356 -25.39 3.19 35.56
N VAL A 357 -25.80 2.61 34.43
CA VAL A 357 -27.13 2.02 34.23
C VAL A 357 -26.98 0.62 33.64
N SER A 358 -27.90 -0.28 34.00
CA SER A 358 -28.04 -1.57 33.32
C SER A 358 -29.12 -1.47 32.25
N LEU A 359 -28.91 -2.15 31.13
CA LEU A 359 -29.82 -2.12 29.99
C LEU A 359 -30.56 -3.43 29.89
N ARG A 360 -31.82 -3.41 29.44
CA ARG A 360 -32.58 -4.62 29.13
C ARG A 360 -33.22 -4.43 27.78
N ILE A 361 -33.00 -5.40 26.89
CA ILE A 361 -33.67 -5.42 25.59
C ILE A 361 -35.07 -5.98 25.84
N ARG A 362 -36.10 -5.15 25.64
CA ARG A 362 -37.49 -5.59 25.76
C ARG A 362 -37.97 -6.30 24.50
N GLU A 363 -37.56 -5.79 23.36
CA GLU A 363 -37.93 -6.29 22.05
C GLU A 363 -36.85 -5.87 21.05
N TRP A 364 -36.42 -6.79 20.19
CA TRP A 364 -35.45 -6.52 19.14
C TRP A 364 -36.15 -6.62 17.79
N HIS A 365 -36.16 -5.52 17.05
CA HIS A 365 -36.65 -5.47 15.69
C HIS A 365 -35.44 -5.32 14.78
N GLU A 366 -35.10 -6.37 14.04
CA GLU A 366 -34.07 -6.26 12.99
C GLU A 366 -34.61 -5.28 11.94
N ASN A 367 -33.83 -4.24 11.61
CA ASN A 367 -34.24 -3.17 10.70
C ASN A 367 -35.06 -3.73 9.53
N ALA A 368 -36.32 -3.31 9.43
CA ALA A 368 -37.29 -3.85 8.48
C ALA A 368 -36.65 -4.03 7.11
N THR A 369 -36.67 -5.27 6.60
CA THR A 369 -36.23 -5.56 5.24
C THR A 369 -37.09 -4.71 4.32
N ILE A 370 -36.47 -3.81 3.55
CA ILE A 370 -37.19 -3.03 2.55
C ILE A 370 -37.68 -4.01 1.49
N GLU A 371 -38.92 -4.46 1.60
CA GLU A 371 -39.60 -5.12 0.49
C GLU A 371 -39.90 -4.05 -0.58
N PRO A 372 -39.52 -4.28 -1.85
CA PRO A 372 -39.98 -3.43 -2.92
C PRO A 372 -41.50 -3.58 -3.03
N LEU A 373 -42.22 -2.46 -2.88
CA LEU A 373 -43.65 -2.33 -3.09
C LEU A 373 -44.00 -2.39 -4.60
N TYR A 374 -43.52 -3.41 -5.32
CA TYR A 374 -44.02 -3.76 -6.65
C TYR A 374 -43.88 -5.26 -6.87
N GLY A 375 -45.01 -5.95 -6.72
CA GLY A 375 -45.22 -7.34 -7.09
C GLY A 375 -46.70 -7.58 -7.35
N GLU A 376 -47.04 -7.63 -8.65
CA GLU A 376 -48.16 -8.39 -9.23
C GLU A 376 -49.59 -7.91 -8.99
N SER A 377 -50.07 -7.02 -9.87
CA SER A 377 -51.44 -7.15 -10.37
C SER A 377 -51.43 -8.16 -11.52
N THR A 378 -51.88 -9.39 -11.21
CA THR A 378 -52.44 -10.46 -12.08
C THR A 378 -51.82 -10.71 -13.46
#